data_AF-A0A7C4F4W6-F1
#
_entry.id   AF-A0A7C4F4W6-F1
#
_cell.length_a   1.000
_cell.length_b   1.000
_cell.length_c   1.000
_cell.angle_alpha   90.00
_cell.angle_beta   90.00
_cell.angle_gamma   90.00
#
_symmetry.space_group_name_H-M   'P 1'
#
loop_
_entity.id
_entity.type
_entity.pdbx_description
1 polymer ?
#
loop_
_entity_poly.entity_id
_entity_poly.type
_entity_poly.pdbx_seq_one_letter_code
_entity_poly.pdbx_strand_id
1 'polypeptide(L)'
;MEKILISSVEPQKRNKRRCNIYVDGEYYASLGEDDCARLSLKEGALVSEEALKEAVARDNERHAFDLGAEMLSYGMRTRREVE
;
A
#
# COMPACT_ATOMS: atom_id res chain seq x y z
N MET A 1 -9.53 4.36 -19.33
CA MET A 1 -8.83 4.46 -18.05
C MET A 1 -9.70 5.32 -17.16
N GLU A 2 -10.34 4.66 -16.21
CA GLU A 2 -11.16 5.33 -15.21
C GLU A 2 -10.25 6.16 -14.31
N LYS A 3 -10.70 7.36 -13.93
CA LYS A 3 -9.94 8.23 -13.03
C LYS A 3 -10.70 8.39 -11.74
N ILE A 4 -9.98 8.31 -10.62
CA ILE A 4 -10.53 8.52 -9.29
C ILE A 4 -9.93 9.79 -8.69
N LEU A 5 -10.74 10.48 -7.87
CA LEU A 5 -10.34 11.65 -7.11
C LEU A 5 -9.95 11.22 -5.70
N ILE A 6 -8.70 11.47 -5.33
CA ILE A 6 -8.21 11.17 -3.99
C ILE A 6 -8.75 12.22 -3.01
N SER A 7 -9.49 11.80 -1.99
CA SER A 7 -10.03 12.68 -0.96
C SER A 7 -9.01 12.95 0.15
N SER A 8 -8.14 12.01 0.48
CA SER A 8 -7.01 12.23 1.39
C SER A 8 -5.93 11.15 1.25
N VAL A 9 -4.72 11.49 1.69
CA VAL A 9 -3.60 10.55 1.83
C VAL A 9 -2.97 10.79 3.19
N GLU A 10 -3.00 9.80 4.07
CA GLU A 10 -2.61 9.95 5.47
C GLU A 10 -1.58 8.91 5.90
N PRO A 11 -0.47 9.29 6.56
CA PRO A 11 0.48 8.33 7.11
C PRO A 11 -0.19 7.44 8.17
N GLN A 12 0.03 6.13 8.10
CA GLN A 12 -0.56 5.19 9.06
C GLN A 12 -0.11 5.47 10.50
N LYS A 13 -0.93 5.06 11.48
CA LYS A 13 -0.65 5.32 12.90
C LYS A 13 0.64 4.65 13.38
N ARG A 14 0.84 3.37 13.03
CA ARG A 14 1.97 2.55 13.50
C ARG A 14 3.18 2.57 12.56
N ASN A 15 2.94 2.49 11.26
CA ASN A 15 3.99 2.46 10.25
C ASN A 15 3.98 3.75 9.44
N LYS A 16 4.87 4.70 9.78
CA LYS A 16 4.92 6.00 9.09
C LYS A 16 5.45 5.92 7.66
N ARG A 17 6.03 4.78 7.25
CA ARG A 17 6.45 4.52 5.87
C ARG A 17 5.33 4.02 4.96
N ARG A 18 4.09 3.96 5.46
CA ARG A 18 2.91 3.60 4.70
C ARG A 18 1.83 4.65 4.86
N CYS A 19 1.06 4.84 3.82
CA CYS A 19 -0.05 5.78 3.77
C CYS A 19 -1.36 5.03 3.49
N ASN A 20 -2.43 5.50 4.12
CA ASN A 20 -3.80 5.17 3.74
C ASN A 20 -4.26 6.18 2.68
N ILE A 21 -4.90 5.66 1.64
CA ILE A 21 -5.45 6.43 0.53
C ILE A 21 -6.96 6.37 0.64
N TYR A 22 -7.61 7.52 0.51
CA TYR A 22 -9.06 7.66 0.61
C TYR A 22 -9.65 8.21 -0.69
N VAL A 23 -10.84 7.72 -1.04
CA VAL A 23 -11.65 8.16 -2.18
C VAL A 23 -13.06 8.43 -1.64
N ASP A 24 -13.60 9.62 -1.90
CA ASP A 24 -14.90 10.06 -1.36
C ASP A 24 -15.03 9.92 0.16
N GLY A 25 -13.91 10.06 0.89
CA GLY A 25 -13.84 9.92 2.35
C GLY A 25 -13.75 8.48 2.85
N GLU A 26 -13.87 7.49 1.95
CA GLU A 26 -13.80 6.07 2.27
C GLU A 26 -12.39 5.53 2.04
N TYR A 27 -11.99 4.58 2.89
CA TYR A 27 -10.71 3.90 2.73
C TYR A 27 -10.68 3.14 1.39
N TYR A 28 -9.68 3.42 0.57
CA TYR A 28 -9.50 2.77 -0.72
C TYR A 28 -8.37 1.73 -0.66
N ALA A 29 -7.17 2.13 -0.25
CA ALA A 29 -6.00 1.25 -0.23
C ALA A 29 -4.92 1.75 0.73
N SER A 30 -3.97 0.85 1.04
CA SER A 30 -2.71 1.19 1.70
C SER A 30 -1.57 1.06 0.71
N LEU A 31 -0.62 1.98 0.75
CA LEU A 31 0.54 1.98 -0.14
C LEU A 31 1.78 2.52 0.59
N GLY A 32 2.97 2.03 0.21
CA GLY A 32 4.24 2.57 0.70
C GLY A 32 4.42 4.06 0.38
N GLU A 33 5.08 4.81 1.27
CA GLU A 33 5.29 6.25 1.13
C GLU A 33 6.01 6.61 -0.18
N ASP A 34 6.99 5.79 -0.59
CA ASP A 34 7.75 5.96 -1.83
C ASP A 34 6.87 5.81 -3.07
N ASP A 35 5.96 4.82 -3.05
CA ASP A 35 5.02 4.56 -4.15
C ASP A 35 3.93 5.65 -4.21
N CYS A 36 3.48 6.16 -3.07
CA CYS A 36 2.63 7.35 -3.00
C CYS A 36 3.31 8.58 -3.63
N ALA A 37 4.58 8.82 -3.30
CA ALA A 37 5.35 9.94 -3.85
C ALA A 37 5.56 9.79 -5.37
N ARG A 38 5.91 8.58 -5.83
CA ARG A 38 6.11 8.28 -7.26
C ARG A 38 4.84 8.53 -8.09
N LEU A 39 3.68 8.20 -7.55
CA LEU A 39 2.38 8.43 -8.17
C LEU A 39 1.83 9.85 -7.92
N SER A 40 2.56 10.69 -7.17
CA SER A 40 2.13 12.03 -6.77
C SER A 40 0.74 12.04 -6.09
N LEU A 41 0.46 11.01 -5.29
CA LEU A 41 -0.80 10.89 -4.56
C LEU A 41 -0.88 11.97 -3.48
N LYS A 42 -1.93 12.78 -3.56
CA LYS A 42 -2.27 13.82 -2.60
C LYS A 42 -3.77 14.10 -2.68
N GLU A 43 -4.31 14.76 -1.67
CA GLU A 43 -5.69 15.25 -1.70
C GLU A 43 -5.94 16.10 -2.97
N GLY A 44 -7.06 15.82 -3.64
CA GLY A 44 -7.45 16.43 -4.90
C GLY A 44 -6.73 15.88 -6.15
N ALA A 45 -5.88 14.87 -6.02
CA ALA A 45 -5.23 14.24 -7.17
C ALA A 45 -6.23 13.40 -7.98
N LEU A 46 -6.21 13.57 -9.31
CA LEU A 46 -6.91 12.72 -10.27
C LEU A 46 -5.94 11.66 -10.80
N VAL A 47 -6.18 10.40 -10.47
CA VAL A 47 -5.25 9.29 -10.73
C VAL A 47 -5.96 8.21 -11.54
N SER A 48 -5.25 7.54 -12.46
CA SER A 48 -5.80 6.36 -13.13
C SER A 48 -6.04 5.27 -12.09
N GLU A 49 -7.27 4.76 -12.07
CA GLU A 49 -7.66 3.71 -11.14
C GLU A 49 -6.86 2.44 -11.40
N GLU A 50 -6.65 2.09 -12.67
CA GLU A 50 -5.90 0.90 -13.05
C GLU A 50 -4.43 1.00 -12.62
N ALA A 51 -3.79 2.15 -12.83
CA ALA A 51 -2.40 2.39 -12.39
C ALA A 51 -2.27 2.31 -10.86
N LEU A 52 -3.25 2.84 -10.13
CA LEU A 52 -3.27 2.77 -8.67
C LEU A 52 -3.45 1.33 -8.19
N LYS A 53 -4.42 0.59 -8.76
CA LYS A 53 -4.65 -0.83 -8.44
C LYS A 53 -3.39 -1.67 -8.67
N GLU A 54 -2.71 -1.45 -9.79
CA GLU A 54 -1.48 -2.18 -10.13
C GLU A 54 -0.33 -1.84 -9.17
N ALA A 55 -0.21 -0.58 -8.75
CA ALA A 55 0.77 -0.17 -7.74
C ALA A 55 0.49 -0.81 -6.37
N VAL A 56 -0.77 -0.81 -5.93
CA VAL A 56 -1.21 -1.43 -4.68
C VAL A 56 -0.95 -2.94 -4.70
N ALA A 57 -1.25 -3.62 -5.81
CA ALA A 57 -0.99 -5.05 -5.95
C ALA A 57 0.50 -5.39 -5.77
N ARG A 58 1.39 -4.64 -6.45
CA ARG A 58 2.84 -4.82 -6.32
C ARG A 58 3.37 -4.50 -4.93
N ASP A 59 2.89 -3.43 -4.30
CA ASP A 59 3.30 -3.08 -2.92
C ASP A 59 2.88 -4.18 -1.93
N ASN A 60 1.66 -4.71 -2.08
CA ASN A 60 1.17 -5.78 -1.20
C ASN A 60 1.96 -7.08 -1.36
N GLU A 61 2.32 -7.46 -2.59
CA GLU A 61 3.18 -8.63 -2.85
C GLU A 61 4.55 -8.46 -2.21
N ARG A 62 5.20 -7.30 -2.45
CA ARG A 62 6.50 -6.97 -1.84
C ARG A 62 6.42 -6.98 -0.31
N HIS A 63 5.38 -6.34 0.24
CA HIS A 63 5.20 -6.25 1.69
C HIS A 63 4.95 -7.61 2.33
N ALA A 64 4.13 -8.47 1.71
CA ALA A 64 3.91 -9.83 2.19
C ALA A 64 5.21 -10.66 2.16
N PHE A 65 6.01 -10.52 1.10
CA PHE A 65 7.32 -11.15 1.01
C PHE A 65 8.26 -10.67 2.13
N ASP A 66 8.35 -9.35 2.35
CA ASP A 66 9.20 -8.77 3.39
C ASP A 66 8.78 -9.25 4.79
N LEU A 67 7.46 -9.32 5.06
CA LEU A 67 6.94 -9.87 6.31
C LEU A 67 7.29 -11.35 6.49
N GLY A 68 7.21 -12.14 5.41
CA GLY A 68 7.63 -13.54 5.42
C GLY A 68 9.12 -13.69 5.71
N ALA A 69 9.96 -12.90 5.05
CA ALA A 69 11.40 -12.88 5.28
C ALA A 69 11.75 -12.46 6.71
N GLU A 70 11.08 -11.44 7.24
CA GLU A 70 11.22 -11.01 8.63
C GLU A 70 10.83 -12.14 9.60
N MET A 71 9.70 -12.81 9.35
CA MET A 71 9.24 -13.91 10.19
C MET A 71 10.23 -15.08 10.26
N LEU A 72 10.89 -15.39 9.14
CA LEU A 72 11.93 -16.41 9.04
C LEU A 72 13.25 -15.97 9.69
N SER A 73 13.53 -14.67 9.73
CA SER A 73 14.74 -14.13 10.36
C SER A 73 14.79 -14.37 11.88
N TYR A 74 13.62 -14.47 12.53
CA TYR A 74 13.52 -14.74 13.97
C TYR A 74 13.78 -16.20 14.36
N GLY A 75 13.80 -17.14 13.41
CA GLY A 75 14.05 -18.56 13.66
C GLY A 75 13.40 -19.49 12.64
N MET A 76 13.67 -20.79 12.78
CA MET A 76 13.06 -21.80 11.90
C MET A 76 11.54 -21.79 12.03
N ARG A 77 10.86 -21.85 10.88
CA ARG A 77 9.41 -21.94 10.76
C ARG A 77 9.04 -23.14 9.91
N THR A 78 7.92 -23.75 10.23
CA THR A 78 7.25 -24.73 9.39
C THR A 78 6.44 -24.04 8.31
N ARG A 79 6.13 -24.78 7.24
CA ARG A 79 5.30 -24.28 6.14
C ARG A 79 3.96 -23.71 6.64
N ARG A 80 3.29 -24.42 7.56
CA ARG A 80 2.00 -24.03 8.16
C ARG A 80 2.03 -22.73 8.97
N GLU A 81 3.21 -22.32 9.44
CA GLU A 81 3.36 -21.04 10.13
C GLU A 81 3.45 -19.87 9.14
N VAL A 82 3.82 -20.14 7.88
CA VAL A 82 4.07 -19.13 6.83
C VAL A 82 2.91 -19.04 5.82
N GLU A 83 2.29 -20.18 5.47
CA GLU A 83 1.20 -20.32 4.49
C GLU A 83 0.20 -21.43 4.89
#